data_AF-A0A7M1P002-F1
#
_entry.id   AF-A0A7M1P002-F1
#
_cell.length_a   1.000
_cell.length_b   1.000
_cell.length_c   1.000
_cell.angle_alpha   90.00
_cell.angle_beta   90.00
_cell.angle_gamma   90.00
#
_symmetry.space_group_name_H-M   'P 1'
#
loop_
_entity.id
_entity.type
_entity.pdbx_description
1 polymer ?
#
loop_
_entity_poly.entity_id
_entity_poly.type
_entity_poly.pdbx_seq_one_letter_code
_entity_poly.pdbx_strand_id
1 'polypeptide(L)'
;MKISKTSQILTALFSLACAIAAGYLILRGSGMFPEPSISLILLTAIFIILLSSSRKSFYFILSPLVCLHAIYTPTGLNFGAPSYQYIASVLATDMLETKEFLMQIPVSSYLAAFAIPVLVFLHYKSAVKFGVKFYRNKTFIALATLLIGYNLPIAAPLKETIDSSVEIVNEWQKLKKMSQESSWGQSTLENSKYQDYVIILGESARKDYLHAYGYPVNDTPFMSSANGTLIDGMTSAGTNTVASLRLMLTLPDKEKWEPNYDLSLVDLIKSAGLKTYWLSNQGFLGEYDTPVASLASKSDETIFLKKGGSFNSTNYSDFDLIPKFAQVLEDPTQGKRFIVLHIYGSHPLACDRIEDYPKIFNDNDIEKKNEYLNCYITSIKKTDDFIKKVYETLKENEQKTHRTFSMIYFSDHGLCHQEDDKHGVTLFNQNCHSQLHHNIPLFKISSDDTTRKEYKAFKSGLNFLEGIANWIGIKNPKLTLEEDLFSEQADKDDYGLKKLIEEKYRKDADPAIDIRPKK
;
A
#
# COMPACT_ATOMS: atom_id res chain seq x y z
N MET A 1 -12.00 -57.97 2.85
CA MET A 1 -13.42 -57.60 2.63
C MET A 1 -13.57 -57.08 1.21
N LYS A 2 -14.39 -57.72 0.34
CA LYS A 2 -14.68 -57.16 -0.99
C LYS A 2 -15.51 -55.88 -0.80
N ILE A 3 -14.99 -54.75 -1.26
CA ILE A 3 -15.71 -53.47 -1.25
C ILE A 3 -16.94 -53.63 -2.16
N SER A 4 -18.13 -53.29 -1.66
CA SER A 4 -19.36 -53.38 -2.46
C SER A 4 -19.36 -52.36 -3.61
N LYS A 5 -20.00 -52.69 -4.75
CA LYS A 5 -20.14 -51.74 -5.88
C LYS A 5 -20.80 -50.43 -5.44
N THR A 6 -21.78 -50.49 -4.55
CA THR A 6 -22.46 -49.32 -3.98
C THR A 6 -21.49 -48.42 -3.21
N SER A 7 -20.60 -49.01 -2.39
CA SER A 7 -19.56 -48.28 -1.67
C SER A 7 -18.55 -47.62 -2.61
N GLN A 8 -18.20 -48.25 -3.74
CA GLN A 8 -17.34 -47.64 -4.75
C GLN A 8 -17.99 -46.45 -5.45
N ILE A 9 -19.30 -46.53 -5.78
CA ILE A 9 -20.03 -45.44 -6.43
C ILE A 9 -20.16 -44.23 -5.50
N LEU A 10 -20.60 -44.45 -4.25
CA LEU A 10 -20.71 -43.38 -3.26
C LEU A 10 -19.36 -42.71 -2.99
N THR A 11 -18.28 -43.50 -2.93
CA THR A 11 -16.93 -42.96 -2.76
C THR A 11 -16.47 -42.17 -4.00
N ALA A 12 -16.81 -42.62 -5.21
CA ALA A 12 -16.48 -41.90 -6.43
C ALA A 12 -17.18 -40.54 -6.49
N LEU A 13 -18.46 -40.48 -6.09
CA LEU A 13 -19.22 -39.23 -5.99
C LEU A 13 -18.61 -38.29 -4.93
N PHE A 14 -18.27 -38.81 -3.75
CA PHE A 14 -17.61 -38.03 -2.70
C PHE A 14 -16.24 -37.50 -3.16
N SER A 15 -15.43 -38.36 -3.77
CA SER A 15 -14.11 -38.02 -4.30
C SER A 15 -14.20 -36.93 -5.39
N LEU A 16 -15.23 -36.98 -6.25
CA LEU A 16 -15.49 -35.96 -7.26
C LEU A 16 -15.96 -34.65 -6.63
N ALA A 17 -16.85 -34.69 -5.64
CA ALA A 17 -17.32 -33.50 -4.92
C ALA A 17 -16.17 -32.78 -4.22
N CYS A 18 -15.24 -33.52 -3.58
CA CYS A 18 -14.04 -32.93 -2.99
C CYS A 18 -13.15 -32.24 -4.04
N ALA A 19 -12.96 -32.85 -5.21
CA ALA A 19 -12.15 -32.26 -6.29
C ALA A 19 -12.80 -30.99 -6.88
N ILE A 20 -14.13 -30.98 -7.05
CA ILE A 20 -14.89 -29.81 -7.51
C ILE A 20 -14.83 -28.67 -6.48
N ALA A 21 -15.07 -28.98 -5.20
CA ALA A 21 -15.00 -27.99 -4.13
C ALA A 21 -13.59 -27.40 -3.99
N ALA A 22 -12.56 -28.24 -4.06
CA ALA A 22 -11.17 -27.78 -4.09
C ALA A 22 -10.89 -26.91 -5.34
N GLY A 23 -11.37 -27.31 -6.51
CA GLY A 23 -11.21 -26.54 -7.74
C GLY A 23 -11.85 -25.16 -7.68
N TYR A 24 -13.05 -25.06 -7.10
CA TYR A 24 -13.72 -23.78 -6.85
C TYR A 24 -12.90 -22.88 -5.91
N LEU A 25 -12.45 -23.43 -4.77
CA LEU A 25 -11.66 -22.68 -3.79
C LEU A 25 -10.29 -22.26 -4.33
N ILE A 26 -9.64 -23.08 -5.16
CA ILE A 26 -8.39 -22.72 -5.84
C ILE A 26 -8.61 -21.53 -6.77
N LEU A 27 -9.65 -21.58 -7.61
CA LEU A 27 -9.92 -20.48 -8.56
C LEU A 27 -10.25 -19.17 -7.84
N ARG A 28 -11.15 -19.20 -6.85
CA ARG A 28 -11.44 -18.04 -6.00
C ARG A 28 -10.20 -17.57 -5.25
N GLY A 29 -9.45 -18.50 -4.66
CA GLY A 29 -8.25 -18.27 -3.87
C GLY A 29 -7.09 -17.66 -4.64
N SER A 30 -7.08 -17.82 -5.96
CA SER A 30 -6.09 -17.17 -6.82
C SER A 30 -6.30 -15.66 -6.94
N GLY A 31 -7.48 -15.14 -6.57
CA GLY A 31 -7.85 -13.73 -6.73
C GLY A 31 -8.11 -13.30 -8.19
N MET A 32 -7.79 -14.13 -9.18
CA MET A 32 -8.02 -13.87 -10.60
C MET A 32 -9.46 -14.14 -11.03
N PHE A 33 -10.17 -15.02 -10.32
CA PHE A 33 -11.52 -15.46 -10.68
C PHE A 33 -12.47 -15.30 -9.50
N PRO A 34 -12.96 -14.07 -9.22
CA PRO A 34 -13.95 -13.84 -8.16
C PRO A 34 -15.25 -14.61 -8.42
N GLU A 35 -15.65 -14.77 -9.68
CA GLU A 35 -16.84 -15.52 -10.10
C GLU A 35 -16.39 -16.62 -11.08
N PRO A 36 -15.81 -17.74 -10.61
CA PRO A 36 -15.27 -18.75 -11.50
C PRO A 36 -16.38 -19.47 -12.25
N SER A 37 -16.25 -19.56 -13.57
CA SER A 37 -17.21 -20.28 -14.41
C SER A 37 -17.18 -21.79 -14.13
N ILE A 38 -18.32 -22.45 -14.37
CA ILE A 38 -18.47 -23.90 -14.16
C ILE A 38 -17.43 -24.69 -14.98
N SER A 39 -17.11 -24.25 -16.19
CA SER A 39 -16.11 -24.89 -17.04
C SER A 39 -14.71 -24.86 -16.41
N LEU A 40 -14.29 -23.73 -15.83
CA LEU A 40 -13.00 -23.61 -15.15
C LEU A 40 -12.95 -24.47 -13.89
N ILE A 41 -14.02 -24.49 -13.10
CA ILE A 41 -14.10 -25.33 -11.89
C ILE A 41 -13.94 -26.82 -12.25
N LEU A 42 -14.65 -27.28 -13.28
CA LEU A 42 -14.57 -28.65 -13.75
C LEU A 42 -13.19 -28.98 -14.33
N LEU A 43 -12.56 -28.04 -15.03
CA LEU A 43 -11.20 -28.19 -15.57
C LEU A 43 -10.18 -28.37 -14.44
N THR A 44 -10.19 -27.50 -13.42
CA THR A 44 -9.33 -27.60 -12.25
C THR A 44 -9.57 -28.92 -11.50
N ALA A 45 -10.82 -29.35 -11.35
CA ALA A 45 -11.15 -30.64 -10.75
C ALA A 45 -10.58 -31.82 -11.55
N ILE A 46 -10.62 -31.78 -12.87
CA ILE A 46 -10.01 -32.79 -13.74
C ILE A 46 -8.49 -32.84 -13.54
N PHE A 47 -7.82 -31.69 -13.46
CA PHE A 47 -6.38 -31.64 -13.17
C PHE A 47 -6.04 -32.27 -11.81
N ILE A 48 -6.81 -31.96 -10.76
CA ILE A 48 -6.66 -32.59 -9.43
C ILE A 48 -6.80 -34.11 -9.55
N ILE A 49 -7.84 -34.60 -10.25
CA ILE A 49 -8.11 -36.04 -10.43
C ILE A 49 -6.96 -36.73 -11.19
N LEU A 50 -6.48 -36.12 -12.28
CA LEU A 50 -5.41 -36.68 -13.11
C LEU A 50 -4.08 -36.70 -12.35
N LEU A 51 -3.70 -35.62 -11.67
CA LEU A 51 -2.48 -35.56 -10.89
C LEU A 51 -2.53 -36.44 -9.62
N SER A 52 -3.72 -36.76 -9.12
CA SER A 52 -3.95 -37.70 -8.02
C SER A 52 -3.88 -39.18 -8.45
N SER A 53 -3.82 -39.47 -9.75
CA SER A 53 -3.85 -40.85 -10.29
C SER A 53 -2.60 -41.67 -9.95
N SER A 54 -1.48 -41.01 -9.66
CA SER A 54 -0.20 -41.62 -9.32
C SER A 54 0.30 -41.10 -7.98
N ARG A 55 0.79 -42.00 -7.12
CA ARG A 55 1.39 -41.64 -5.83
C ARG A 55 2.53 -40.63 -6.01
N LYS A 56 3.36 -40.80 -7.04
CA LYS A 56 4.48 -39.87 -7.30
C LYS A 56 3.97 -38.50 -7.72
N SER A 57 3.03 -38.44 -8.66
CA SER A 57 2.42 -37.18 -9.11
C SER A 57 1.70 -36.45 -7.97
N PHE A 58 0.98 -37.18 -7.13
CA PHE A 58 0.29 -36.60 -5.97
C PHE A 58 1.28 -35.94 -5.00
N TYR A 59 2.29 -36.67 -4.54
CA TYR A 59 3.20 -36.17 -3.50
C TYR A 59 4.28 -35.20 -4.02
N PHE A 60 4.75 -35.34 -5.26
CA PHE A 60 5.83 -34.52 -5.79
C PHE A 60 5.37 -33.37 -6.71
N ILE A 61 4.11 -33.37 -7.16
CA ILE A 61 3.59 -32.32 -8.06
C ILE A 61 2.37 -31.65 -7.44
N LEU A 62 1.27 -32.39 -7.25
CA LEU A 62 0.00 -31.78 -6.82
C LEU A 62 0.06 -31.22 -5.40
N SER A 63 0.60 -31.98 -4.45
CA SER A 63 0.64 -31.58 -3.04
C SER A 63 1.50 -30.32 -2.82
N PRO A 64 2.73 -30.19 -3.37
CA PRO A 64 3.49 -28.95 -3.26
C PRO A 64 2.78 -27.75 -3.90
N LEU A 65 2.21 -27.92 -5.10
CA LEU A 65 1.50 -26.83 -5.80
C LEU A 65 0.29 -26.34 -5.01
N VAL A 66 -0.51 -27.28 -4.47
CA VAL A 66 -1.69 -26.94 -3.66
C VAL A 66 -1.28 -26.29 -2.34
N CYS A 67 -0.21 -26.75 -1.68
CA CYS A 67 0.30 -26.12 -0.47
C CYS A 67 0.80 -24.69 -0.74
N LEU A 68 1.54 -24.48 -1.83
CA LEU A 68 2.00 -23.15 -2.23
C LEU A 68 0.81 -22.22 -2.54
N HIS A 69 -0.18 -22.72 -3.29
CA HIS A 69 -1.40 -21.96 -3.58
C HIS A 69 -2.18 -21.63 -2.30
N ALA A 70 -2.26 -22.58 -1.36
CA ALA A 70 -2.94 -22.36 -0.07
C ALA A 70 -2.29 -21.24 0.74
N ILE A 71 -0.96 -21.05 0.66
CA ILE A 71 -0.28 -19.92 1.31
C ILE A 71 -0.77 -18.59 0.75
N TYR A 72 -0.95 -18.49 -0.57
CA TYR A 72 -1.41 -17.25 -1.22
C TYR A 72 -2.93 -17.03 -1.12
N THR A 73 -3.71 -18.09 -0.90
CA THR A 73 -5.18 -18.04 -0.93
C THR A 73 -5.82 -16.96 -0.04
N PRO A 74 -5.37 -16.72 1.21
CA PRO A 74 -5.92 -15.67 2.04
C PRO A 74 -5.70 -14.29 1.40
N THR A 75 -4.52 -14.05 0.84
CA THR A 75 -4.20 -12.83 0.10
C THR A 75 -5.06 -12.72 -1.15
N GLY A 76 -5.11 -13.76 -1.98
CA GLY A 76 -5.84 -13.71 -3.25
C GLY A 76 -7.34 -13.50 -3.10
N LEU A 77 -7.98 -14.07 -2.07
CA LEU A 77 -9.41 -13.86 -1.81
C LEU A 77 -9.77 -12.41 -1.46
N ASN A 78 -8.83 -11.67 -0.90
CA ASN A 78 -9.08 -10.31 -0.40
C ASN A 78 -8.50 -9.28 -1.37
N PHE A 79 -7.24 -9.44 -1.76
CA PHE A 79 -6.48 -8.45 -2.52
C PHE A 79 -6.43 -8.71 -4.03
N GLY A 80 -6.98 -9.83 -4.51
CA GLY A 80 -7.01 -10.14 -5.95
C GLY A 80 -5.76 -10.86 -6.45
N ALA A 81 -5.46 -10.74 -7.74
CA ALA A 81 -4.39 -11.52 -8.38
C ALA A 81 -2.99 -11.19 -7.83
N PRO A 82 -2.01 -12.12 -7.96
CA PRO A 82 -0.62 -11.86 -7.54
C PRO A 82 -0.06 -10.61 -8.21
N SER A 83 0.36 -9.63 -7.40
CA SER A 83 1.04 -8.42 -7.84
C SER A 83 2.34 -8.24 -7.06
N TYR A 84 3.29 -7.48 -7.61
CA TYR A 84 4.53 -7.13 -6.88
C TYR A 84 4.22 -6.57 -5.50
N GLN A 85 3.20 -5.71 -5.40
CA GLN A 85 2.82 -5.02 -4.17
C GLN A 85 2.36 -6.02 -3.10
N TYR A 86 1.44 -6.94 -3.43
CA TYR A 86 0.93 -7.90 -2.46
C TYR A 86 1.97 -8.96 -2.07
N ILE A 87 2.83 -9.34 -3.01
CA ILE A 87 3.94 -10.25 -2.74
C ILE A 87 4.99 -9.56 -1.85
N ALA A 88 5.30 -8.29 -2.11
CA ALA A 88 6.21 -7.49 -1.30
C ALA A 88 5.66 -7.26 0.11
N SER A 89 4.36 -7.01 0.29
CA SER A 89 3.74 -6.87 1.62
C SER A 89 3.73 -8.18 2.42
N VAL A 90 3.61 -9.35 1.77
CA VAL A 90 3.69 -10.66 2.45
C VAL A 90 5.14 -11.05 2.77
N LEU A 91 6.06 -10.70 1.86
CA LEU A 91 7.50 -10.92 2.02
C LEU A 91 8.18 -9.76 2.75
N ALA A 92 7.41 -8.79 3.24
CA ALA A 92 7.91 -7.70 4.06
C ALA A 92 8.52 -8.35 5.30
N THR A 93 9.83 -8.29 5.38
CA THR A 93 10.65 -8.70 6.51
C THR A 93 10.26 -7.99 7.84
N ASP A 94 9.35 -7.00 7.87
CA ASP A 94 8.81 -6.34 9.09
C ASP A 94 7.65 -7.18 9.59
N MET A 95 7.91 -7.86 10.70
CA MET A 95 6.93 -8.76 11.30
C MET A 95 5.68 -8.04 11.77
N LEU A 96 5.75 -6.73 12.05
CA LEU A 96 4.56 -5.97 12.40
C LEU A 96 3.72 -5.75 11.15
N GLU A 97 4.29 -5.19 10.08
CA GLU A 97 3.59 -4.94 8.81
C GLU A 97 3.02 -6.24 8.21
N THR A 98 3.80 -7.31 8.18
CA THR A 98 3.29 -8.64 7.76
C THR A 98 2.19 -9.12 8.69
N LYS A 99 2.33 -8.97 10.01
CA LYS A 99 1.26 -9.37 10.96
C LYS A 99 0.02 -8.51 10.79
N GLU A 100 0.14 -7.20 10.64
CA GLU A 100 -0.95 -6.26 10.42
C GLU A 100 -1.66 -6.58 9.11
N PHE A 101 -0.91 -6.79 8.03
CA PHE A 101 -1.42 -7.25 6.74
C PHE A 101 -2.19 -8.58 6.89
N LEU A 102 -1.62 -9.56 7.60
CA LEU A 102 -2.29 -10.84 7.86
C LEU A 102 -3.52 -10.71 8.78
N MET A 103 -3.52 -9.78 9.74
CA MET A 103 -4.66 -9.54 10.63
C MET A 103 -5.81 -8.81 9.93
N GLN A 104 -5.55 -8.05 8.87
CA GLN A 104 -6.59 -7.47 8.02
C GLN A 104 -7.37 -8.52 7.23
N ILE A 105 -6.81 -9.73 7.05
CA ILE A 105 -7.46 -10.79 6.29
C ILE A 105 -8.53 -11.51 7.15
N PRO A 106 -9.77 -11.62 6.67
CA PRO A 106 -10.83 -12.34 7.38
C PRO A 106 -10.48 -13.80 7.63
N VAL A 107 -10.86 -14.31 8.81
CA VAL A 107 -10.66 -15.72 9.22
C VAL A 107 -11.23 -16.72 8.20
N SER A 108 -12.33 -16.37 7.51
CA SER A 108 -12.92 -17.19 6.44
C SER A 108 -11.93 -17.49 5.30
N SER A 109 -11.02 -16.57 5.00
CA SER A 109 -10.01 -16.70 3.95
C SER A 109 -8.93 -17.70 4.33
N TYR A 110 -8.53 -17.70 5.61
CA TYR A 110 -7.63 -18.72 6.17
C TYR A 110 -8.28 -20.10 6.25
N LEU A 111 -9.57 -20.17 6.57
CA LEU A 111 -10.32 -21.42 6.54
C LEU A 111 -10.42 -21.98 5.11
N ALA A 112 -10.63 -21.13 4.11
CA ALA A 112 -10.61 -21.52 2.70
C ALA A 112 -9.22 -22.05 2.29
N ALA A 113 -8.15 -21.35 2.66
CA ALA A 113 -6.77 -21.77 2.43
C ALA A 113 -6.47 -23.16 3.03
N PHE A 114 -6.93 -23.41 4.26
CA PHE A 114 -6.77 -24.70 4.92
C PHE A 114 -7.65 -25.81 4.29
N ALA A 115 -8.86 -25.46 3.84
CA ALA A 115 -9.78 -26.42 3.24
C ALA A 115 -9.26 -27.02 1.93
N ILE A 116 -8.52 -26.25 1.12
CA ILE A 116 -7.99 -26.72 -0.18
C ILE A 116 -7.12 -28.00 -0.03
N PRO A 117 -6.01 -28.01 0.71
CA PRO A 117 -5.17 -29.20 0.84
C PRO A 117 -5.91 -30.36 1.51
N VAL A 118 -6.82 -30.08 2.45
CA VAL A 118 -7.66 -31.11 3.08
C VAL A 118 -8.57 -31.78 2.05
N LEU A 119 -9.29 -31.02 1.24
CA LEU A 119 -10.19 -31.55 0.20
C LEU A 119 -9.41 -32.35 -0.86
N VAL A 120 -8.25 -31.86 -1.29
CA VAL A 120 -7.37 -32.59 -2.23
C VAL A 120 -6.84 -33.89 -1.62
N PHE A 121 -6.47 -33.89 -0.34
CA PHE A 121 -6.04 -35.09 0.36
C PHE A 121 -7.18 -36.09 0.58
N LEU A 122 -8.37 -35.62 0.95
CA LEU A 122 -9.57 -36.45 1.09
C LEU A 122 -9.96 -37.09 -0.24
N HIS A 123 -9.89 -36.33 -1.35
CA HIS A 123 -10.05 -36.84 -2.70
C HIS A 123 -9.10 -38.01 -2.96
N TYR A 124 -7.79 -37.80 -2.77
CA TYR A 124 -6.75 -38.80 -3.04
C TYR A 124 -6.87 -40.04 -2.16
N LYS A 125 -7.03 -39.87 -0.83
CA LYS A 125 -7.15 -41.00 0.11
C LYS A 125 -8.41 -41.83 -0.16
N SER A 126 -9.54 -41.18 -0.46
CA SER A 126 -10.78 -41.87 -0.79
C SER A 126 -10.65 -42.66 -2.11
N ALA A 127 -10.05 -42.05 -3.14
CA ALA A 127 -9.83 -42.71 -4.42
C ALA A 127 -8.91 -43.94 -4.27
N VAL A 128 -7.81 -43.82 -3.52
CA VAL A 128 -6.86 -44.92 -3.30
C VAL A 128 -7.46 -46.04 -2.43
N LYS A 129 -8.10 -45.69 -1.30
CA LYS A 129 -8.66 -46.66 -0.34
C LYS A 129 -9.74 -47.55 -0.96
N PHE A 130 -10.58 -46.99 -1.82
CA PHE A 130 -11.71 -47.70 -2.43
C PHE A 130 -11.45 -48.15 -3.88
N GLY A 131 -10.25 -47.90 -4.41
CA GLY A 131 -9.81 -48.34 -5.73
C GLY A 131 -10.49 -47.62 -6.89
N VAL A 132 -10.93 -46.37 -6.69
CA VAL A 132 -11.54 -45.54 -7.75
C VAL A 132 -10.44 -45.06 -8.69
N LYS A 133 -10.51 -45.47 -9.96
CA LYS A 133 -9.49 -45.18 -10.99
C LYS A 133 -10.13 -44.44 -12.17
N PHE A 134 -10.38 -43.15 -12.02
CA PHE A 134 -10.99 -42.30 -13.06
C PHE A 134 -10.26 -42.40 -14.41
N TYR A 135 -8.93 -42.46 -14.39
CA TYR A 135 -8.10 -42.59 -15.60
C TYR A 135 -8.33 -43.87 -16.41
N ARG A 136 -8.95 -44.91 -15.84
CA ARG A 136 -9.29 -46.14 -16.56
C ARG A 136 -10.64 -46.06 -17.29
N ASN A 137 -11.44 -45.03 -17.01
CA ASN A 137 -12.74 -44.83 -17.66
C ASN A 137 -12.55 -44.05 -18.97
N LYS A 138 -12.75 -44.72 -20.12
CA LYS A 138 -12.57 -44.12 -21.45
C LYS A 138 -13.48 -42.92 -21.71
N THR A 139 -14.71 -42.95 -21.21
CA THR A 139 -15.67 -41.84 -21.34
C THR A 139 -15.20 -40.62 -20.56
N PHE A 140 -14.69 -40.82 -19.33
CA PHE A 140 -14.10 -39.73 -18.55
C PHE A 140 -12.91 -39.10 -19.29
N ILE A 141 -12.01 -39.91 -19.85
CA ILE A 141 -10.87 -39.40 -20.62
C ILE A 141 -11.31 -38.62 -21.85
N ALA A 142 -12.29 -39.12 -22.62
CA ALA A 142 -12.81 -38.43 -23.79
C ALA A 142 -13.45 -37.09 -23.44
N LEU A 143 -14.31 -37.05 -22.41
CA LEU A 143 -14.95 -35.82 -21.95
C LEU A 143 -13.94 -34.82 -21.35
N ALA A 144 -12.97 -35.32 -20.57
CA ALA A 144 -11.88 -34.49 -20.05
C ALA A 144 -11.07 -33.88 -21.19
N THR A 145 -10.73 -34.67 -22.22
CA THR A 145 -9.96 -34.19 -23.38
C THR A 145 -10.74 -33.14 -24.19
N LEU A 146 -12.05 -33.34 -24.39
CA LEU A 146 -12.91 -32.36 -25.06
C LEU A 146 -13.04 -31.06 -24.25
N LEU A 147 -13.22 -31.15 -22.93
CA LEU A 147 -13.33 -29.98 -22.07
C LEU A 147 -12.00 -29.23 -21.97
N ILE A 148 -10.88 -29.97 -21.84
CA ILE A 148 -9.52 -29.44 -21.91
C ILE A 148 -9.36 -28.72 -23.25
N GLY A 149 -9.64 -29.37 -24.39
CA GLY A 149 -9.54 -28.81 -25.74
C GLY A 149 -10.41 -27.57 -26.01
N TYR A 150 -11.61 -27.51 -25.43
CA TYR A 150 -12.51 -26.35 -25.53
C TYR A 150 -12.02 -25.16 -24.70
N ASN A 151 -11.42 -25.41 -23.53
CA ASN A 151 -10.85 -24.39 -22.64
C ASN A 151 -9.35 -24.21 -22.84
N LEU A 152 -8.84 -24.50 -24.05
CA LEU A 152 -7.41 -24.49 -24.38
C LEU A 152 -6.98 -23.22 -25.18
N PRO A 153 -7.06 -21.98 -24.65
CA PRO A 153 -6.29 -20.84 -25.15
C PRO A 153 -4.92 -20.82 -24.44
N ILE A 154 -4.09 -21.83 -24.70
CA ILE A 154 -3.03 -22.33 -23.79
C ILE A 154 -2.02 -21.33 -23.20
N ALA A 155 -1.84 -20.12 -23.73
CA ALA A 155 -0.78 -19.25 -23.24
C ALA A 155 -1.26 -18.08 -22.35
N ALA A 156 -2.51 -17.62 -22.40
CA ALA A 156 -2.80 -16.28 -21.87
C ALA A 156 -2.57 -16.12 -20.34
N PRO A 157 -3.09 -16.99 -19.45
CA PRO A 157 -2.92 -16.81 -18.01
C PRO A 157 -1.54 -17.25 -17.49
N LEU A 158 -0.92 -18.23 -18.12
CA LEU A 158 0.44 -18.70 -17.77
C LEU A 158 1.50 -17.70 -18.22
N LYS A 159 1.24 -16.96 -19.30
CA LYS A 159 2.08 -15.86 -19.80
C LYS A 159 1.95 -14.64 -18.87
N GLU A 160 0.75 -14.25 -18.46
CA GLU A 160 0.54 -13.20 -17.44
C GLU A 160 1.21 -13.53 -16.08
N THR A 161 1.09 -14.76 -15.59
CA THR A 161 1.66 -15.15 -14.28
C THR A 161 3.19 -15.24 -14.31
N ILE A 162 3.78 -15.70 -15.41
CA ILE A 162 5.23 -15.76 -15.59
C ILE A 162 5.80 -14.38 -15.89
N ASP A 163 5.14 -13.57 -16.73
CA ASP A 163 5.57 -12.21 -17.05
C ASP A 163 5.56 -11.31 -15.81
N SER A 164 4.52 -11.38 -14.95
CA SER A 164 4.51 -10.65 -13.66
C SER A 164 5.57 -11.17 -12.68
N SER A 165 5.86 -12.49 -12.66
CA SER A 165 6.92 -13.05 -11.81
C SER A 165 8.32 -12.66 -12.29
N VAL A 166 8.53 -12.55 -13.61
CA VAL A 166 9.77 -12.10 -14.23
C VAL A 166 9.94 -10.58 -14.10
N GLU A 167 8.85 -9.80 -14.20
CA GLU A 167 8.84 -8.38 -13.84
C GLU A 167 9.24 -8.15 -12.38
N ILE A 168 8.72 -8.94 -11.43
CA ILE A 168 9.09 -8.85 -10.01
C ILE A 168 10.60 -9.07 -9.80
N VAL A 169 11.18 -10.08 -10.45
CA VAL A 169 12.63 -10.36 -10.34
C VAL A 169 13.46 -9.30 -11.07
N ASN A 170 13.00 -8.81 -12.22
CA ASN A 170 13.66 -7.76 -12.98
C ASN A 170 13.58 -6.40 -12.28
N GLU A 171 12.47 -6.08 -11.62
CA GLU A 171 12.26 -4.86 -10.86
C GLU A 171 13.08 -4.89 -9.57
N TRP A 172 13.19 -6.04 -8.90
CA TRP A 172 14.10 -6.22 -7.76
C TRP A 172 15.57 -6.08 -8.16
N GLN A 173 15.97 -6.63 -9.32
CA GLN A 173 17.32 -6.47 -9.86
C GLN A 173 17.58 -5.04 -10.37
N LYS A 174 16.59 -4.37 -10.97
CA LYS A 174 16.65 -2.95 -11.32
C LYS A 174 16.81 -2.10 -10.07
N LEU A 175 15.97 -2.28 -9.05
CA LEU A 175 16.05 -1.58 -7.76
C LEU A 175 17.46 -1.66 -7.18
N LYS A 176 18.07 -2.86 -7.16
CA LYS A 176 19.44 -3.04 -6.62
C LYS A 176 20.54 -2.41 -7.47
N LYS A 177 20.35 -2.28 -8.79
CA LYS A 177 21.35 -1.73 -9.72
C LYS A 177 21.21 -0.21 -9.94
N MET A 178 19.98 0.29 -9.92
CA MET A 178 19.57 1.69 -10.12
C MET A 178 19.53 2.49 -8.81
N SER A 179 19.49 1.81 -7.65
CA SER A 179 19.60 2.49 -6.35
C SER A 179 20.99 3.10 -6.09
N GLN A 180 22.03 2.74 -6.86
CA GLN A 180 23.40 3.19 -6.58
C GLN A 180 23.88 4.35 -7.46
N GLU A 181 23.31 4.57 -8.64
CA GLU A 181 23.78 5.61 -9.56
C GLU A 181 22.69 6.66 -9.84
N SER A 182 23.03 7.93 -9.61
CA SER A 182 22.16 9.06 -9.94
C SER A 182 22.34 9.49 -11.39
N SER A 183 21.23 9.65 -12.10
CA SER A 183 21.21 10.18 -13.46
C SER A 183 20.92 11.68 -13.55
N TRP A 184 20.82 12.41 -12.43
CA TRP A 184 20.50 13.84 -12.47
C TRP A 184 21.60 14.73 -13.04
N GLY A 185 22.87 14.30 -12.98
CA GLY A 185 24.00 15.15 -13.35
C GLY A 185 24.14 16.31 -12.36
N GLN A 186 24.46 17.51 -12.86
CA GLN A 186 24.60 18.71 -12.04
C GLN A 186 23.29 19.50 -11.99
N SER A 187 22.84 19.85 -10.79
CA SER A 187 21.72 20.78 -10.57
C SER A 187 22.20 22.09 -9.97
N THR A 188 21.40 23.15 -10.12
CA THR A 188 21.64 24.47 -9.54
C THR A 188 20.49 24.89 -8.66
N LEU A 189 20.76 25.83 -7.74
CA LEU A 189 19.75 26.47 -6.92
C LEU A 189 19.48 27.87 -7.44
N GLU A 190 18.22 28.15 -7.75
CA GLU A 190 17.70 29.46 -8.14
C GLU A 190 16.51 29.80 -7.24
N ASN A 191 16.48 31.01 -6.69
CA ASN A 191 15.41 31.46 -5.79
C ASN A 191 15.20 30.56 -4.55
N SER A 192 16.20 29.77 -4.15
CA SER A 192 16.15 28.93 -2.95
C SER A 192 16.28 29.79 -1.68
N LYS A 193 15.14 30.13 -1.08
CA LYS A 193 15.03 31.12 0.00
C LYS A 193 15.40 30.59 1.40
N TYR A 194 15.08 29.34 1.70
CA TYR A 194 15.15 28.82 3.07
C TYR A 194 16.43 28.01 3.32
N GLN A 195 16.84 27.88 4.57
CA GLN A 195 18.02 27.08 4.95
C GLN A 195 17.66 25.64 5.27
N ASP A 196 16.50 25.41 5.88
CA ASP A 196 16.02 24.08 6.24
C ASP A 196 14.68 23.80 5.51
N TYR A 197 14.66 22.79 4.65
CA TYR A 197 13.47 22.29 3.96
C TYR A 197 13.02 20.99 4.60
N VAL A 198 11.78 20.92 5.08
CA VAL A 198 11.26 19.75 5.81
C VAL A 198 10.05 19.17 5.10
N ILE A 199 10.06 17.87 4.83
CA ILE A 199 8.89 17.12 4.38
C ILE A 199 8.43 16.22 5.51
N ILE A 200 7.19 16.38 5.95
CA ILE A 200 6.47 15.37 6.73
C ILE A 200 5.72 14.49 5.75
N LEU A 201 6.24 13.29 5.55
CA LEU A 201 5.65 12.25 4.71
C LEU A 201 4.67 11.44 5.56
N GLY A 202 3.38 11.72 5.38
CA GLY A 202 2.26 11.07 6.05
C GLY A 202 1.84 9.76 5.39
N GLU A 203 0.99 9.02 6.09
CA GLU A 203 0.55 7.67 5.74
C GLU A 203 -0.98 7.57 5.85
N SER A 204 -1.64 7.11 4.78
CA SER A 204 -3.04 6.67 4.75
C SER A 204 -4.12 7.70 5.17
N ALA A 205 -3.81 9.01 5.23
CA ALA A 205 -4.76 10.06 5.59
C ALA A 205 -5.54 10.60 4.37
N ARG A 206 -6.87 10.52 4.42
CA ARG A 206 -7.76 11.14 3.40
C ARG A 206 -8.08 12.58 3.77
N LYS A 207 -8.02 13.49 2.79
CA LYS A 207 -8.29 14.92 3.04
C LYS A 207 -9.71 15.22 3.54
N ASP A 208 -10.72 14.45 3.12
CA ASP A 208 -12.12 14.69 3.45
C ASP A 208 -12.47 14.41 4.93
N TYR A 209 -11.56 13.77 5.65
CA TYR A 209 -11.61 13.56 7.10
C TYR A 209 -10.84 14.60 7.91
N LEU A 210 -10.30 15.67 7.30
CA LEU A 210 -9.58 16.72 8.03
C LEU A 210 -10.46 17.96 8.19
N HIS A 211 -10.55 18.50 9.41
CA HIS A 211 -11.26 19.76 9.69
C HIS A 211 -10.81 20.92 8.79
N ALA A 212 -9.51 21.00 8.54
CA ALA A 212 -8.89 22.02 7.70
C ALA A 212 -9.39 22.00 6.24
N TYR A 213 -10.05 20.92 5.81
CA TYR A 213 -10.67 20.74 4.49
C TYR A 213 -12.21 20.70 4.56
N GLY A 214 -12.80 21.02 5.72
CA GLY A 214 -14.25 21.12 5.92
C GLY A 214 -14.91 19.96 6.65
N TYR A 215 -14.15 18.98 7.15
CA TYR A 215 -14.71 17.91 7.98
C TYR A 215 -15.29 18.48 9.30
N PRO A 216 -16.48 18.06 9.76
CA PRO A 216 -17.14 18.67 10.92
C PRO A 216 -16.48 18.46 12.29
N VAL A 217 -15.63 17.44 12.46
CA VAL A 217 -14.89 17.21 13.72
C VAL A 217 -13.62 18.06 13.70
N ASN A 218 -13.32 18.75 14.80
CA ASN A 218 -12.12 19.59 14.92
C ASN A 218 -10.87 18.75 15.24
N ASP A 219 -10.44 17.94 14.27
CA ASP A 219 -9.26 17.07 14.38
C ASP A 219 -7.97 17.70 13.83
N THR A 220 -8.02 18.84 13.14
CA THR A 220 -6.81 19.52 12.62
C THR A 220 -6.72 20.98 13.05
N PRO A 221 -6.74 21.29 14.37
CA PRO A 221 -6.76 22.66 14.86
C PRO A 221 -5.52 23.49 14.47
N PHE A 222 -4.32 22.91 14.42
CA PHE A 222 -3.12 23.62 14.00
C PHE A 222 -3.21 23.96 12.52
N MET A 223 -3.42 22.98 11.63
CA MET A 223 -3.54 23.21 10.19
C MET A 223 -4.70 24.18 9.83
N SER A 224 -5.78 24.18 10.61
CA SER A 224 -6.92 25.08 10.42
C SER A 224 -6.63 26.54 10.77
N SER A 225 -5.70 26.80 11.69
CA SER A 225 -5.41 28.14 12.22
C SER A 225 -4.05 28.70 11.83
N ALA A 226 -3.12 27.85 11.39
CA ALA A 226 -1.78 28.25 11.01
C ALA A 226 -1.77 29.11 9.74
N ASN A 227 -0.86 30.09 9.71
CA ASN A 227 -0.49 30.74 8.46
C ASN A 227 0.15 29.72 7.49
N GLY A 228 0.25 30.08 6.22
CA GLY A 228 0.79 29.20 5.19
C GLY A 228 -0.23 28.92 4.10
N THR A 229 -0.04 27.82 3.38
CA THR A 229 -0.81 27.46 2.19
C THR A 229 -1.39 26.06 2.32
N LEU A 230 -2.70 25.94 2.19
CA LEU A 230 -3.44 24.68 2.12
C LEU A 230 -3.96 24.46 0.70
N ILE A 231 -3.67 23.29 0.13
CA ILE A 231 -4.09 22.92 -1.24
C ILE A 231 -5.18 21.85 -1.18
N ASP A 232 -6.39 22.26 -1.52
CA ASP A 232 -7.56 21.38 -1.66
C ASP A 232 -7.68 20.89 -3.11
N GLY A 233 -7.01 19.77 -3.41
CA GLY A 233 -7.04 19.13 -4.73
C GLY A 233 -5.85 18.24 -5.08
N MET A 234 -4.99 17.92 -4.11
CA MET A 234 -3.88 16.98 -4.31
C MET A 234 -4.39 15.54 -4.45
N THR A 235 -3.90 14.86 -5.48
CA THR A 235 -4.17 13.44 -5.73
C THR A 235 -2.91 12.60 -5.59
N SER A 236 -2.99 11.45 -4.93
CA SER A 236 -1.87 10.51 -4.83
C SER A 236 -1.64 9.78 -6.16
N ALA A 237 -0.38 9.39 -6.44
CA ALA A 237 -0.03 8.63 -7.64
C ALA A 237 -0.40 7.13 -7.53
N GLY A 238 -0.86 6.67 -6.36
CA GLY A 238 -1.28 5.29 -6.12
C GLY A 238 -2.15 5.15 -4.89
N THR A 239 -2.68 3.95 -4.67
CA THR A 239 -3.63 3.59 -3.59
C THR A 239 -2.97 2.81 -2.44
N ASN A 240 -1.65 2.75 -2.42
CA ASN A 240 -0.85 2.23 -1.31
C ASN A 240 0.54 2.88 -1.35
N THR A 241 1.27 2.79 -0.25
CA THR A 241 2.58 3.44 -0.05
C THR A 241 3.55 3.15 -1.19
N VAL A 242 3.71 1.88 -1.58
CA VAL A 242 4.64 1.49 -2.65
C VAL A 242 4.18 2.00 -4.00
N ALA A 243 2.90 1.84 -4.34
CA ALA A 243 2.32 2.31 -5.61
C ALA A 243 2.44 3.82 -5.77
N SER A 244 2.21 4.57 -4.69
CA SER A 244 2.21 6.02 -4.69
C SER A 244 3.63 6.59 -4.63
N LEU A 245 4.41 6.25 -3.61
CA LEU A 245 5.68 6.90 -3.35
C LEU A 245 6.77 6.54 -4.34
N ARG A 246 6.74 5.34 -4.97
CA ARG A 246 7.68 5.03 -6.05
C ARG A 246 7.54 6.00 -7.22
N LEU A 247 6.33 6.51 -7.47
CA LEU A 247 6.05 7.48 -8.53
C LEU A 247 6.26 8.91 -8.05
N MET A 248 5.74 9.28 -6.87
CA MET A 248 5.83 10.65 -6.35
C MET A 248 7.27 11.07 -6.01
N LEU A 249 8.12 10.14 -5.57
CA LEU A 249 9.50 10.41 -5.15
C LEU A 249 10.54 10.11 -6.24
N THR A 250 10.10 9.85 -7.48
CA THR A 250 10.96 9.76 -8.67
C THR A 250 10.45 10.70 -9.75
N LEU A 251 11.18 10.85 -10.86
CA LEU A 251 10.66 11.49 -12.07
C LEU A 251 10.07 10.39 -12.95
N PRO A 252 8.77 10.07 -12.84
CA PRO A 252 8.20 8.89 -13.49
C PRO A 252 7.98 9.10 -14.99
N ASP A 253 7.84 8.00 -15.72
CA ASP A 253 7.14 8.00 -17.01
C ASP A 253 5.64 8.20 -16.72
N LYS A 254 5.14 9.41 -16.97
CA LYS A 254 3.75 9.79 -16.63
C LYS A 254 2.71 9.11 -17.52
N GLU A 255 3.08 8.68 -18.74
CA GLU A 255 2.17 7.98 -19.63
C GLU A 255 1.99 6.51 -19.19
N LYS A 256 3.07 5.87 -18.76
CA LYS A 256 3.06 4.46 -18.34
C LYS A 256 2.89 4.22 -16.85
N TRP A 257 3.01 5.27 -16.03
CA TRP A 257 2.98 5.18 -14.58
C TRP A 257 4.09 4.26 -14.05
N GLU A 258 5.29 4.41 -14.62
CA GLU A 258 6.48 3.64 -14.27
C GLU A 258 7.48 4.55 -13.52
N PRO A 259 8.01 4.09 -12.36
CA PRO A 259 8.99 4.87 -11.60
C PRO A 259 10.34 4.89 -12.30
N ASN A 260 11.11 5.97 -12.09
CA ASN A 260 12.50 6.06 -12.54
C ASN A 260 13.46 6.24 -11.36
N TYR A 261 13.97 5.13 -10.82
CA TYR A 261 14.79 5.14 -9.61
C TYR A 261 16.16 5.85 -9.77
N ASP A 262 16.67 5.99 -10.99
CA ASP A 262 17.90 6.76 -11.28
C ASP A 262 17.66 8.28 -11.19
N LEU A 263 16.39 8.70 -11.26
CA LEU A 263 15.93 10.08 -11.14
C LEU A 263 15.10 10.25 -9.86
N SER A 264 15.68 9.86 -8.73
CA SER A 264 15.01 9.99 -7.42
C SER A 264 15.03 11.42 -6.88
N LEU A 265 14.06 11.77 -6.03
CA LEU A 265 14.00 13.07 -5.37
C LEU A 265 15.24 13.34 -4.50
N VAL A 266 15.69 12.33 -3.73
CA VAL A 266 16.84 12.47 -2.85
C VAL A 266 18.11 12.75 -3.65
N ASP A 267 18.33 12.04 -4.76
CA ASP A 267 19.46 12.29 -5.64
C ASP A 267 19.41 13.68 -6.29
N LEU A 268 18.22 14.16 -6.67
CA LEU A 268 18.04 15.50 -7.22
C LEU A 268 18.49 16.56 -6.20
N ILE A 269 18.04 16.42 -4.96
CA ILE A 269 18.34 17.35 -3.87
C ILE A 269 19.84 17.36 -3.56
N LYS A 270 20.47 16.17 -3.53
CA LYS A 270 21.93 16.04 -3.35
C LYS A 270 22.69 16.66 -4.52
N SER A 271 22.23 16.46 -5.76
CA SER A 271 22.85 17.06 -6.94
C SER A 271 22.79 18.59 -6.95
N ALA A 272 21.88 19.19 -6.16
CA ALA A 272 21.78 20.64 -5.94
C ALA A 272 22.58 21.13 -4.71
N GLY A 273 23.27 20.24 -4.00
CA GLY A 273 24.19 20.56 -2.90
C GLY A 273 23.55 20.67 -1.52
N LEU A 274 22.32 20.20 -1.31
CA LEU A 274 21.69 20.15 0.02
C LEU A 274 22.13 18.88 0.77
N LYS A 275 22.37 18.99 2.08
CA LYS A 275 22.58 17.82 2.96
C LYS A 275 21.23 17.19 3.27
N THR A 276 21.12 15.89 3.06
CA THR A 276 19.85 15.14 3.14
C THR A 276 19.78 14.26 4.38
N TYR A 277 18.65 14.33 5.09
CA TYR A 277 18.35 13.53 6.27
C TYR A 277 17.01 12.82 6.09
N TRP A 278 16.94 11.54 6.44
CA TRP A 278 15.69 10.78 6.43
C TRP A 278 15.45 10.11 7.78
N LEU A 279 14.44 10.58 8.52
CA LEU A 279 14.03 10.02 9.80
C LEU A 279 12.70 9.30 9.60
N SER A 280 12.60 8.04 10.02
CA SER A 280 11.45 7.20 9.74
C SER A 280 10.98 6.43 10.97
N ASN A 281 9.68 6.51 11.25
CA ASN A 281 8.97 5.62 12.18
C ASN A 281 8.47 4.35 11.47
N GLN A 282 8.43 4.34 10.14
CA GLN A 282 8.24 3.11 9.38
C GLN A 282 9.54 2.29 9.36
N GLY A 283 9.40 0.96 9.38
CA GLY A 283 10.53 0.03 9.43
C GLY A 283 11.23 -0.14 8.09
N PHE A 284 12.47 -0.61 8.14
CA PHE A 284 13.19 -1.15 7.00
C PHE A 284 13.94 -2.40 7.47
N LEU A 285 14.21 -3.29 6.53
CA LEU A 285 14.54 -4.67 6.88
C LEU A 285 15.86 -5.13 6.26
N GLY A 286 16.20 -4.48 5.17
CA GLY A 286 17.49 -4.32 4.56
C GLY A 286 17.48 -2.97 3.82
N GLU A 287 18.66 -2.42 3.50
CA GLU A 287 18.81 -1.12 2.81
C GLU A 287 18.05 -1.02 1.46
N TYR A 288 17.48 -2.13 0.98
CA TYR A 288 16.82 -2.27 -0.33
C TYR A 288 15.51 -3.09 -0.31
N ASP A 289 14.89 -3.32 0.87
CA ASP A 289 13.78 -4.29 0.99
C ASP A 289 12.44 -3.76 0.44
N THR A 290 12.24 -2.44 0.41
CA THR A 290 11.11 -1.78 -0.29
C THR A 290 11.62 -0.61 -1.13
N PRO A 291 10.92 -0.19 -2.20
CA PRO A 291 11.30 0.98 -2.98
C PRO A 291 11.46 2.26 -2.14
N VAL A 292 10.63 2.43 -1.10
CA VAL A 292 10.70 3.59 -0.20
C VAL A 292 11.94 3.53 0.69
N ALA A 293 12.27 2.37 1.26
CA ALA A 293 13.50 2.18 2.02
C ALA A 293 14.75 2.39 1.14
N SER A 294 14.71 1.92 -0.11
CA SER A 294 15.79 2.13 -1.07
C SER A 294 15.94 3.60 -1.51
N LEU A 295 14.87 4.40 -1.48
CA LEU A 295 14.95 5.84 -1.73
C LEU A 295 15.49 6.57 -0.50
N ALA A 296 15.06 6.17 0.70
CA ALA A 296 15.55 6.71 1.96
C ALA A 296 17.06 6.49 2.13
N SER A 297 17.57 5.31 1.77
CA SER A 297 18.99 4.94 1.89
C SER A 297 19.93 5.76 1.00
N LYS A 298 19.40 6.51 0.02
CA LYS A 298 20.17 7.50 -0.77
C LYS A 298 20.51 8.79 0.00
N SER A 299 19.86 9.03 1.14
CA SER A 299 20.09 10.22 1.96
C SER A 299 21.48 10.17 2.61
N ASP A 300 22.05 11.32 2.94
CA ASP A 300 23.37 11.39 3.58
C ASP A 300 23.34 10.81 5.00
N GLU A 301 22.23 11.02 5.71
CA GLU A 301 21.98 10.48 7.04
C GLU A 301 20.60 9.84 7.13
N THR A 302 20.51 8.65 7.74
CA THR A 302 19.23 7.97 7.97
C THR A 302 19.06 7.59 9.44
N ILE A 303 17.86 7.83 9.99
CA ILE A 303 17.49 7.49 11.36
C ILE A 303 16.16 6.75 11.34
N PHE A 304 16.22 5.43 11.43
CA PHE A 304 15.03 4.60 11.61
C PHE A 304 14.84 4.29 13.09
N LEU A 305 13.62 4.53 13.61
CA LEU A 305 13.27 4.15 14.99
C LEU A 305 13.25 2.62 15.13
N LYS A 306 12.75 1.94 14.08
CA LYS A 306 12.76 0.49 13.95
C LYS A 306 14.08 0.05 13.28
N LYS A 307 15.09 -0.33 14.08
CA LYS A 307 16.41 -0.76 13.56
C LYS A 307 16.49 -2.29 13.37
N GLY A 308 16.96 -2.68 12.18
CA GLY A 308 17.71 -3.90 11.92
C GLY A 308 16.93 -5.20 12.03
N GLY A 309 16.01 -5.47 11.10
CA GLY A 309 15.34 -6.78 10.93
C GLY A 309 14.81 -7.38 12.24
N SER A 310 14.61 -6.53 13.25
CA SER A 310 14.45 -7.00 14.60
C SER A 310 13.00 -7.40 14.73
N PHE A 311 12.82 -8.63 15.18
CA PHE A 311 11.59 -9.25 15.66
C PHE A 311 10.87 -8.41 16.76
N ASN A 312 11.29 -7.16 17.00
CA ASN A 312 10.75 -6.26 17.98
C ASN A 312 9.53 -5.53 17.39
N SER A 313 8.37 -6.07 17.71
CA SER A 313 7.03 -5.57 17.40
C SER A 313 6.68 -4.26 18.13
N THR A 314 7.64 -3.35 18.32
CA THR A 314 7.42 -2.13 19.09
C THR A 314 6.70 -1.09 18.22
N ASN A 315 5.47 -0.79 18.60
CA ASN A 315 4.64 0.25 18.02
C ASN A 315 5.10 1.62 18.55
N TYR A 316 6.16 2.17 17.95
CA TYR A 316 6.69 3.48 18.31
C TYR A 316 5.71 4.59 17.98
N SER A 317 5.68 5.63 18.83
CA SER A 317 4.88 6.81 18.56
C SER A 317 5.58 7.68 17.52
N ASP A 318 4.82 8.31 16.62
CA ASP A 318 5.40 9.30 15.70
C ASP A 318 6.10 10.45 16.45
N PHE A 319 5.67 10.76 17.68
CA PHE A 319 6.34 11.75 18.53
C PHE A 319 7.79 11.37 18.91
N ASP A 320 8.18 10.10 18.82
CA ASP A 320 9.55 9.64 19.07
C ASP A 320 10.54 10.14 17.99
N LEU A 321 10.04 10.64 16.85
CA LEU A 321 10.86 11.33 15.86
C LEU A 321 11.25 12.75 16.30
N ILE A 322 10.49 13.41 17.17
CA ILE A 322 10.73 14.82 17.55
C ILE A 322 12.10 15.02 18.21
N PRO A 323 12.54 14.20 19.20
CA PRO A 323 13.88 14.34 19.76
C PRO A 323 15.01 14.09 18.73
N LYS A 324 14.79 13.17 17.78
CA LYS A 324 15.77 12.89 16.72
C LYS A 324 15.85 14.03 15.71
N PHE A 325 14.70 14.63 15.39
CA PHE A 325 14.63 15.81 14.55
C PHE A 325 15.34 17.00 15.18
N ALA A 326 15.14 17.26 16.47
CA ALA A 326 15.85 18.31 17.20
C ALA A 326 17.38 18.11 17.14
N GLN A 327 17.87 16.88 17.32
CA GLN A 327 19.29 16.55 17.18
C GLN A 327 19.85 16.86 15.78
N VAL A 328 19.06 16.60 14.72
CA VAL A 328 19.46 16.94 13.34
C VAL A 328 19.56 18.46 13.14
N LEU A 329 18.67 19.25 13.76
CA LEU A 329 18.74 20.70 13.67
C LEU A 329 19.97 21.29 14.40
N GLU A 330 20.40 20.63 15.48
CA GLU A 330 21.61 20.99 16.26
C GLU A 330 22.93 20.66 15.54
N ASP A 331 22.94 19.74 14.56
CA ASP A 331 24.13 19.38 13.78
C ASP A 331 24.71 20.59 13.03
N PRO A 332 25.92 21.09 13.37
CA PRO A 332 26.45 22.30 12.78
C PRO A 332 26.75 22.10 11.28
N THR A 333 25.91 22.67 10.42
CA THR A 333 26.14 22.72 8.97
C THR A 333 26.07 24.15 8.44
N GLN A 334 27.00 24.45 7.52
CA GLN A 334 27.06 25.72 6.82
C GLN A 334 26.11 25.75 5.60
N GLY A 335 25.64 24.58 5.15
CA GLY A 335 24.79 24.44 3.97
C GLY A 335 23.28 24.38 4.28
N LYS A 336 22.49 24.32 3.21
CA LYS A 336 21.06 24.03 3.26
C LYS A 336 20.82 22.57 3.60
N ARG A 337 19.74 22.29 4.34
CA ARG A 337 19.31 20.93 4.70
C ARG A 337 17.99 20.59 4.03
N PHE A 338 17.84 19.32 3.68
CA PHE A 338 16.56 18.71 3.35
C PHE A 338 16.31 17.55 4.31
N ILE A 339 15.17 17.57 5.00
CA ILE A 339 14.86 16.64 6.08
C ILE A 339 13.51 16.00 5.80
N VAL A 340 13.47 14.67 5.74
CA VAL A 340 12.23 13.90 5.64
C VAL A 340 11.89 13.31 7.00
N LEU A 341 10.68 13.55 7.47
CA LEU A 341 10.05 12.91 8.63
C LEU A 341 8.96 11.98 8.13
N HIS A 342 9.26 10.69 8.04
CA HIS A 342 8.34 9.66 7.56
C HIS A 342 7.60 9.03 8.74
N ILE A 343 6.31 9.32 8.85
CA ILE A 343 5.47 8.93 9.99
C ILE A 343 4.62 7.69 9.68
N TYR A 344 4.10 7.05 10.73
CA TYR A 344 3.16 5.93 10.60
C TYR A 344 1.70 6.43 10.45
N GLY A 345 1.41 7.65 10.91
CA GLY A 345 0.21 8.40 10.55
C GLY A 345 -1.10 7.65 10.81
N SER A 346 -1.94 7.58 9.77
CA SER A 346 -3.28 6.99 9.82
C SER A 346 -3.35 5.60 9.19
N HIS A 347 -2.22 4.87 9.17
CA HIS A 347 -2.13 3.50 8.66
C HIS A 347 -3.24 2.60 9.26
N PRO A 348 -3.75 1.59 8.51
CA PRO A 348 -4.72 0.62 9.02
C PRO A 348 -4.34 0.04 10.39
N LEU A 349 -5.37 -0.40 11.13
CA LEU A 349 -5.32 -0.62 12.58
C LEU A 349 -5.09 0.69 13.35
N ALA A 350 -5.88 1.71 12.98
CA ALA A 350 -5.73 3.07 13.50
C ALA A 350 -5.76 3.18 15.03
N CYS A 351 -6.42 2.26 15.74
CA CYS A 351 -6.44 2.26 17.21
C CYS A 351 -5.06 2.00 17.82
N ASP A 352 -4.23 1.18 17.17
CA ASP A 352 -2.85 0.92 17.60
C ASP A 352 -2.02 2.21 17.46
N ARG A 353 -2.35 3.09 16.51
CA ARG A 353 -1.61 4.35 16.26
C ARG A 353 -1.81 5.39 17.37
N ILE A 354 -2.82 5.20 18.22
CA ILE A 354 -3.24 6.17 19.25
C ILE A 354 -3.20 5.60 20.67
N GLU A 355 -2.50 4.49 20.92
CA GLU A 355 -2.40 3.90 22.27
C GLU A 355 -1.85 4.89 23.32
N ASP A 356 -1.02 5.82 22.89
CA ASP A 356 -0.41 6.89 23.68
C ASP A 356 -1.15 8.24 23.57
N TYR A 357 -2.32 8.28 22.91
CA TYR A 357 -3.02 9.52 22.58
C TYR A 357 -4.53 9.42 22.85
N PRO A 358 -5.15 10.39 23.55
CA PRO A 358 -6.55 10.30 23.90
C PRO A 358 -7.47 10.39 22.67
N LYS A 359 -8.48 9.51 22.62
CA LYS A 359 -9.55 9.57 21.60
C LYS A 359 -10.30 10.89 21.64
N ILE A 360 -10.73 11.38 20.47
CA ILE A 360 -11.52 12.61 20.35
C ILE A 360 -12.87 12.46 21.06
N PHE A 361 -13.54 11.33 20.87
CA PHE A 361 -14.79 11.00 21.54
C PHE A 361 -14.64 9.76 22.41
N ASN A 362 -15.45 9.64 23.46
CA ASN A 362 -15.65 8.36 24.14
C ASN A 362 -16.44 7.44 23.20
N ASP A 363 -16.04 6.18 23.07
CA ASP A 363 -16.73 5.21 22.21
C ASP A 363 -18.21 5.01 22.62
N ASN A 364 -18.56 5.26 23.90
CA ASN A 364 -19.94 5.21 24.37
C ASN A 364 -20.83 6.37 23.90
N ASP A 365 -20.22 7.47 23.42
CA ASP A 365 -20.95 8.69 22.99
C ASP A 365 -21.25 8.69 21.48
N ILE A 366 -20.78 7.68 20.74
CA ILE A 366 -20.91 7.56 19.29
C ILE A 366 -21.60 6.26 18.90
N GLU A 367 -22.07 6.17 17.65
CA GLU A 367 -22.62 4.91 17.14
C GLU A 367 -21.51 3.83 17.12
N LYS A 368 -21.78 2.64 17.66
CA LYS A 368 -20.82 1.52 17.75
C LYS A 368 -20.07 1.23 16.44
N LYS A 369 -20.76 1.40 15.30
CA LYS A 369 -20.16 1.19 13.98
C LYS A 369 -19.00 2.13 13.65
N ASN A 370 -18.93 3.26 14.36
CA ASN A 370 -17.94 4.32 14.18
C ASN A 370 -16.77 4.23 15.19
N GLU A 371 -16.69 3.20 16.05
CA GLU A 371 -15.60 3.07 17.03
C GLU A 371 -14.22 3.04 16.37
N TYR A 372 -14.07 2.31 15.27
CA TYR A 372 -12.82 2.29 14.50
C TYR A 372 -12.56 3.63 13.80
N LEU A 373 -13.61 4.25 13.24
CA LEU A 373 -13.52 5.58 12.63
C LEU A 373 -13.07 6.65 13.66
N ASN A 374 -13.51 6.55 14.92
CA ASN A 374 -13.05 7.40 16.01
C ASN A 374 -11.54 7.27 16.22
N CYS A 375 -10.98 6.06 16.15
CA CYS A 375 -9.53 5.87 16.15
C CYS A 375 -8.86 6.51 14.93
N TYR A 376 -9.43 6.33 13.74
CA TYR A 376 -8.90 6.91 12.49
C TYR A 376 -8.81 8.44 12.55
N ILE A 377 -9.91 9.14 12.89
CA ILE A 377 -9.87 10.60 12.99
C ILE A 377 -9.03 11.10 14.18
N THR A 378 -8.91 10.31 15.25
CA THR A 378 -7.99 10.61 16.35
C THR A 378 -6.53 10.52 15.87
N SER A 379 -6.17 9.56 15.00
CA SER A 379 -4.82 9.47 14.43
C SER A 379 -4.48 10.68 13.55
N ILE A 380 -5.47 11.23 12.83
CA ILE A 380 -5.36 12.48 12.08
C ILE A 380 -5.07 13.64 13.06
N LYS A 381 -5.79 13.69 14.19
CA LYS A 381 -5.52 14.67 15.24
C LYS A 381 -4.13 14.55 15.86
N LYS A 382 -3.69 13.33 16.13
CA LYS A 382 -2.32 13.07 16.61
C LYS A 382 -1.28 13.57 15.59
N THR A 383 -1.56 13.38 14.29
CA THR A 383 -0.72 13.87 13.20
C THR A 383 -0.68 15.39 13.15
N ASP A 384 -1.82 16.09 13.32
CA ASP A 384 -1.85 17.56 13.41
C ASP A 384 -1.02 18.10 14.59
N ASP A 385 -1.11 17.47 15.75
CA ASP A 385 -0.28 17.79 16.92
C ASP A 385 1.21 17.51 16.66
N PHE A 386 1.55 16.48 15.87
CA PHE A 386 2.93 16.21 15.44
C PHE A 386 3.45 17.30 14.50
N ILE A 387 2.66 17.67 13.47
CA ILE A 387 3.00 18.76 12.55
C ILE A 387 3.25 20.05 13.33
N LYS A 388 2.40 20.37 14.32
CA LYS A 388 2.58 21.51 15.22
C LYS A 388 3.91 21.47 15.96
N LYS A 389 4.27 20.32 16.57
CA LYS A 389 5.55 20.18 17.31
C LYS A 389 6.77 20.30 16.40
N VAL A 390 6.70 19.80 15.17
CA VAL A 390 7.76 20.00 14.16
C VAL A 390 7.92 21.48 13.84
N TYR A 391 6.82 22.19 13.59
CA TYR A 391 6.83 23.63 13.36
C TYR A 391 7.40 24.43 14.55
N GLU A 392 6.96 24.12 15.77
CA GLU A 392 7.47 24.76 17.00
C GLU A 392 8.98 24.53 17.17
N THR A 393 9.44 23.29 16.95
CA THR A 393 10.87 22.94 17.00
C THR A 393 11.68 23.73 15.96
N LEU A 394 11.14 23.90 14.74
CA LEU A 394 11.76 24.70 13.69
C LEU A 394 11.80 26.20 14.05
N LYS A 395 10.72 26.76 14.62
CA LYS A 395 10.68 28.16 15.08
C LYS A 395 11.68 28.41 16.21
N GLU A 396 11.81 27.50 17.16
CA GLU A 396 12.83 27.59 18.20
C GLU A 396 14.25 27.55 17.63
N ASN A 397 14.49 26.67 16.66
CA ASN A 397 15.79 26.61 15.98
C ASN A 397 16.10 27.89 15.19
N GLU A 398 15.10 28.45 14.48
CA GLU A 398 15.23 29.73 13.79
C GLU A 398 15.58 30.85 14.77
N GLN A 399 14.94 30.94 15.93
CA GLN A 399 15.25 31.95 16.93
C GLN A 399 16.68 31.81 17.48
N LYS A 400 17.17 30.58 17.64
CA LYS A 400 18.52 30.30 18.15
C LYS A 400 19.62 30.54 17.11
N THR A 401 19.36 30.19 15.85
CA THR A 401 20.39 30.07 14.80
C THR A 401 20.21 31.03 13.63
N HIS A 402 19.07 31.72 13.54
CA HIS A 402 18.63 32.53 12.41
C HIS A 402 18.47 31.76 11.09
N ARG A 403 18.43 30.42 11.14
CA ARG A 403 18.17 29.57 9.98
C ARG A 403 16.67 29.56 9.68
N THR A 404 16.29 30.13 8.54
CA THR A 404 14.91 30.13 8.06
C THR A 404 14.51 28.76 7.51
N PHE A 405 13.22 28.45 7.51
CA PHE A 405 12.73 27.15 7.07
C PHE A 405 11.45 27.23 6.24
N SER A 406 11.20 26.17 5.47
CA SER A 406 9.90 25.86 4.89
C SER A 406 9.60 24.39 5.13
N MET A 407 8.39 24.08 5.59
CA MET A 407 7.95 22.71 5.81
C MET A 407 6.65 22.41 5.08
N ILE A 408 6.53 21.16 4.63
CA ILE A 408 5.32 20.65 3.98
C ILE A 408 4.86 19.37 4.66
N TYR A 409 3.56 19.12 4.62
CA TYR A 409 2.92 17.87 4.99
C TYR A 409 2.05 17.39 3.84
N PHE A 410 2.17 16.11 3.51
CA PHE A 410 1.24 15.41 2.62
C PHE A 410 1.08 13.96 3.06
N SER A 411 -0.04 13.32 2.69
CA SER A 411 -0.21 11.87 2.84
C SER A 411 0.20 11.15 1.56
N ASP A 412 0.80 9.98 1.67
CA ASP A 412 1.17 9.14 0.52
C ASP A 412 -0.05 8.68 -0.30
N HIS A 413 -1.13 8.27 0.37
CA HIS A 413 -2.44 7.91 -0.18
C HIS A 413 -3.53 8.06 0.91
N GLY A 414 -4.80 7.90 0.53
CA GLY A 414 -5.94 7.81 1.44
C GLY A 414 -6.33 6.35 1.74
N LEU A 415 -7.53 6.12 2.26
CA LEU A 415 -8.09 4.78 2.47
C LEU A 415 -9.51 4.73 1.91
N CYS A 416 -10.10 3.54 1.87
CA CYS A 416 -11.49 3.36 1.45
C CYS A 416 -12.32 2.71 2.56
N HIS A 417 -13.62 3.01 2.56
CA HIS A 417 -14.54 2.43 3.54
C HIS A 417 -14.88 0.99 3.18
N GLN A 418 -14.77 0.09 4.16
CA GLN A 418 -15.30 -1.25 4.10
C GLN A 418 -16.22 -1.51 5.30
N GLU A 419 -17.46 -1.90 5.04
CA GLU A 419 -18.35 -2.37 6.10
C GLU A 419 -17.97 -3.80 6.49
N ASP A 420 -17.73 -4.01 7.78
CA ASP A 420 -17.64 -5.34 8.36
C ASP A 420 -19.02 -5.73 8.89
N ASP A 421 -19.83 -6.35 8.02
CA ASP A 421 -21.19 -6.82 8.33
C ASP A 421 -21.27 -7.70 9.57
N LYS A 422 -20.17 -8.38 9.93
CA LYS A 422 -20.15 -9.34 11.04
C LYS A 422 -20.03 -8.65 12.40
N HIS A 423 -19.29 -7.54 12.46
CA HIS A 423 -19.08 -6.78 13.70
C HIS A 423 -19.83 -5.44 13.70
N GLY A 424 -20.44 -5.08 12.55
CA GLY A 424 -21.22 -3.86 12.36
C GLY A 424 -20.37 -2.61 12.47
N VAL A 425 -19.13 -2.62 12.00
CA VAL A 425 -18.17 -1.49 12.05
C VAL A 425 -17.71 -1.07 10.67
N THR A 426 -17.44 0.22 10.49
CA THR A 426 -16.82 0.76 9.28
C THR A 426 -15.30 0.77 9.44
N LEU A 427 -14.63 -0.09 8.68
CA LEU A 427 -13.19 -0.19 8.61
C LEU A 427 -12.63 0.69 7.49
N PHE A 428 -11.36 1.06 7.64
CA PHE A 428 -10.58 1.75 6.61
C PHE A 428 -9.42 0.86 6.24
N ASN A 429 -9.31 0.50 4.97
CA ASN A 429 -8.20 -0.28 4.47
C ASN A 429 -7.81 0.15 3.05
N GLN A 430 -6.77 -0.50 2.53
CA GLN A 430 -6.22 -0.26 1.20
C GLN A 430 -6.84 -1.21 0.14
N ASN A 431 -7.71 -2.13 0.56
CA ASN A 431 -8.23 -3.24 -0.22
C ASN A 431 -9.59 -2.94 -0.87
N CYS A 432 -9.80 -1.68 -1.23
CA CYS A 432 -10.93 -1.27 -2.04
C CYS A 432 -10.58 -0.08 -2.94
N HIS A 433 -11.29 0.00 -4.05
CA HIS A 433 -11.11 1.03 -5.04
C HIS A 433 -12.23 2.06 -4.87
N SER A 434 -11.95 3.14 -4.13
CA SER A 434 -12.82 4.32 -3.98
C SER A 434 -12.27 5.52 -4.75
N GLN A 435 -13.15 6.33 -5.33
CA GLN A 435 -12.81 7.60 -5.96
C GLN A 435 -12.09 8.57 -5.01
N LEU A 436 -12.37 8.50 -3.70
CA LEU A 436 -11.80 9.35 -2.67
C LEU A 436 -10.47 8.82 -2.12
N HIS A 437 -10.06 7.60 -2.49
CA HIS A 437 -8.80 6.97 -2.07
C HIS A 437 -7.59 7.83 -2.47
N HIS A 438 -7.65 8.50 -3.62
CA HIS A 438 -6.56 9.34 -4.10
C HIS A 438 -6.52 10.73 -3.44
N ASN A 439 -7.55 11.13 -2.71
CA ASN A 439 -7.67 12.49 -2.20
C ASN A 439 -6.89 12.66 -0.89
N ILE A 440 -5.70 13.25 -1.00
CA ILE A 440 -4.75 13.41 0.09
C ILE A 440 -4.61 14.88 0.52
N PRO A 441 -4.27 15.16 1.78
CA PRO A 441 -3.95 16.51 2.22
C PRO A 441 -2.61 16.98 1.68
N LEU A 442 -2.50 18.30 1.46
CA LEU A 442 -1.25 18.98 1.14
C LEU A 442 -1.23 20.37 1.82
N PHE A 443 -0.27 20.56 2.73
CA PHE A 443 -0.12 21.77 3.53
C PHE A 443 1.33 22.24 3.53
N LYS A 444 1.56 23.55 3.38
CA LYS A 444 2.88 24.20 3.47
C LYS A 444 2.84 25.32 4.49
N ILE A 445 3.88 25.43 5.30
CA ILE A 445 4.12 26.60 6.16
C ILE A 445 5.62 26.91 6.20
N SER A 446 5.96 28.20 6.10
CA SER A 446 7.33 28.70 6.10
C SER A 446 7.53 29.71 7.21
N SER A 447 8.79 29.95 7.57
CA SER A 447 9.13 30.74 8.75
C SER A 447 8.71 32.21 8.68
N ASP A 448 8.42 32.70 7.46
CA ASP A 448 7.98 34.05 7.14
C ASP A 448 6.52 34.14 6.63
N ASP A 449 5.75 33.07 6.70
CA ASP A 449 4.32 33.11 6.34
C ASP A 449 3.52 33.91 7.38
N THR A 450 2.96 35.05 6.95
CA THR A 450 2.18 35.96 7.79
C THR A 450 0.67 35.88 7.56
N THR A 451 0.26 35.17 6.53
CA THR A 451 -1.15 35.03 6.13
C THR A 451 -1.47 33.58 5.83
N ARG A 452 -2.76 33.23 5.95
CA ARG A 452 -3.29 31.93 5.56
C ARG A 452 -3.89 32.01 4.15
N LYS A 453 -3.52 31.04 3.31
CA LYS A 453 -3.97 30.88 1.93
C LYS A 453 -4.60 29.50 1.78
N GLU A 454 -5.75 29.45 1.14
CA GLU A 454 -6.41 28.20 0.74
C GLU A 454 -6.65 28.25 -0.76
N TYR A 455 -6.18 27.22 -1.47
CA TYR A 455 -6.39 27.10 -2.90
C TYR A 455 -7.12 25.80 -3.22
N LYS A 456 -8.21 25.91 -3.97
CA LYS A 456 -8.92 24.78 -4.56
C LYS A 456 -8.40 24.56 -5.97
N ALA A 457 -7.34 23.77 -6.09
CA ALA A 457 -6.63 23.55 -7.34
C ALA A 457 -6.23 22.08 -7.44
N PHE A 458 -6.55 21.44 -8.56
CA PHE A 458 -6.12 20.08 -8.84
C PHE A 458 -4.59 20.01 -8.94
N LYS A 459 -3.99 19.05 -8.24
CA LYS A 459 -2.55 18.73 -8.30
C LYS A 459 -2.37 17.22 -8.46
N SER A 460 -1.54 16.82 -9.41
CA SER A 460 -1.26 15.43 -9.71
C SER A 460 -0.05 14.92 -8.91
N GLY A 461 -0.19 13.76 -8.27
CA GLY A 461 0.92 13.05 -7.62
C GLY A 461 2.07 12.75 -8.58
N LEU A 462 1.81 12.60 -9.87
CA LEU A 462 2.83 12.37 -10.89
C LEU A 462 3.70 13.61 -11.18
N ASN A 463 3.26 14.79 -10.75
CA ASN A 463 4.02 16.04 -10.81
C ASN A 463 4.77 16.34 -9.50
N PHE A 464 4.64 15.49 -8.47
CA PHE A 464 5.10 15.80 -7.11
C PHE A 464 6.59 16.12 -7.04
N LEU A 465 7.48 15.28 -7.60
CA LEU A 465 8.92 15.52 -7.59
C LEU A 465 9.29 16.88 -8.20
N GLU A 466 8.70 17.22 -9.35
CA GLU A 466 8.95 18.50 -10.01
C GLU A 466 8.42 19.67 -9.18
N GLY A 467 7.26 19.50 -8.54
CA GLY A 467 6.71 20.46 -7.57
C GLY A 467 7.62 20.70 -6.36
N ILE A 468 8.24 19.64 -5.82
CA ILE A 468 9.23 19.76 -4.74
C ILE A 468 10.49 20.46 -5.23
N ALA A 469 10.96 20.15 -6.45
CA ALA A 469 12.09 20.83 -7.05
C ALA A 469 11.82 22.34 -7.18
N ASN A 470 10.62 22.72 -7.66
CA ASN A 470 10.19 24.12 -7.74
C ASN A 470 10.15 24.79 -6.35
N TRP A 471 9.54 24.13 -5.36
CA TRP A 471 9.45 24.64 -3.98
C TRP A 471 10.81 24.91 -3.33
N ILE A 472 11.80 24.04 -3.57
CA ILE A 472 13.16 24.22 -3.06
C ILE A 472 13.93 25.27 -3.89
N GLY A 473 13.57 25.45 -5.16
CA GLY A 473 14.29 26.28 -6.12
C GLY A 473 15.39 25.51 -6.85
N ILE A 474 15.21 24.21 -7.10
CA ILE A 474 16.16 23.39 -7.86
C ILE A 474 15.87 23.52 -9.35
N LYS A 475 16.92 23.76 -10.14
CA LYS A 475 16.88 23.71 -11.61
C LYS A 475 17.76 22.58 -12.12
N ASN A 476 17.22 21.84 -13.10
CA ASN A 476 17.90 20.77 -13.79
C ASN A 476 17.33 20.63 -15.22
N PRO A 477 18.13 20.38 -16.26
CA PRO A 477 17.66 20.25 -17.64
C PRO A 477 16.61 19.14 -17.89
N LYS A 478 16.50 18.17 -16.99
CA LYS A 478 15.54 17.06 -17.08
C LYS A 478 14.16 17.39 -16.50
N LEU A 479 14.05 18.46 -15.71
CA LEU A 479 12.76 18.93 -15.18
C LEU A 479 12.06 19.73 -16.28
N THR A 480 10.80 19.40 -16.53
CA THR A 480 10.01 19.97 -17.64
C THR A 480 8.85 20.81 -17.15
N LEU A 481 8.38 20.55 -15.94
CA LEU A 481 7.27 21.25 -15.32
C LEU A 481 7.79 22.44 -14.51
N GLU A 482 7.21 23.62 -14.77
CA GLU A 482 7.47 24.83 -13.99
C GLU A 482 6.34 25.14 -12.99
N GLU A 483 5.30 24.31 -12.95
CA GLU A 483 4.09 24.56 -12.16
C GLU A 483 4.39 24.43 -10.66
N ASP A 484 3.94 25.43 -9.89
CA ASP A 484 4.12 25.48 -8.44
C ASP A 484 3.02 24.65 -7.76
N LEU A 485 3.43 23.64 -7.01
CA LEU A 485 2.55 22.75 -6.25
C LEU A 485 1.70 23.51 -5.22
N PHE A 486 2.17 24.66 -4.75
CA PHE A 486 1.53 25.48 -3.72
C PHE A 486 0.86 26.75 -4.28
N SER A 487 0.53 26.74 -5.56
CA SER A 487 -0.15 27.83 -6.25
C SER A 487 -1.62 27.54 -6.55
N GLU A 488 -2.39 28.58 -6.87
CA GLU A 488 -3.81 28.48 -7.24
C GLU A 488 -4.05 27.88 -8.63
N GLN A 489 -3.00 27.79 -9.46
CA GLN A 489 -3.10 27.21 -10.80
C GLN A 489 -3.25 25.69 -10.72
N ALA A 490 -4.32 25.15 -11.31
CA ALA A 490 -4.47 23.70 -11.44
C ALA A 490 -3.46 23.12 -12.43
N ASP A 491 -3.00 21.90 -12.17
CA ASP A 491 -2.21 21.12 -13.11
C ASP A 491 -3.03 20.84 -14.37
N LYS A 492 -2.38 20.81 -15.53
CA LYS A 492 -3.07 20.71 -16.83
C LYS A 492 -3.62 19.33 -17.13
N ASP A 493 -2.99 18.28 -16.60
CA ASP A 493 -3.27 16.90 -16.96
C ASP A 493 -3.29 16.01 -15.71
N ASP A 494 -4.22 15.06 -15.69
CA ASP A 494 -4.35 14.02 -14.67
C ASP A 494 -3.69 12.69 -15.09
N TYR A 495 -3.11 12.67 -16.30
CA TYR A 495 -2.42 11.54 -16.92
C TYR A 495 -3.26 10.26 -16.92
N GLY A 496 -4.57 10.40 -17.10
CA GLY A 496 -5.52 9.30 -17.19
C GLY A 496 -6.02 8.76 -15.86
N LEU A 497 -5.68 9.38 -14.72
CA LEU A 497 -6.17 8.97 -13.41
C LEU A 497 -7.70 8.94 -13.34
N LYS A 498 -8.40 9.96 -13.86
CA LYS A 498 -9.86 9.98 -13.86
C LYS A 498 -10.45 8.79 -14.62
N LYS A 499 -9.90 8.48 -15.79
CA LYS A 499 -10.34 7.33 -16.58
C LYS A 499 -10.11 6.01 -15.83
N LEU A 500 -8.95 5.86 -15.19
CA LEU A 500 -8.63 4.71 -14.35
C LEU A 500 -9.64 4.56 -13.19
N ILE A 501 -9.99 5.66 -12.54
CA ILE A 501 -11.00 5.71 -11.48
C ILE A 501 -12.36 5.27 -12.03
N GLU A 502 -12.81 5.83 -13.15
CA GLU A 502 -14.10 5.50 -13.76
C GLU A 502 -14.22 4.03 -14.19
N GLU A 503 -13.12 3.40 -14.62
CA GLU A 503 -13.09 2.02 -15.11
C GLU A 503 -12.96 0.97 -14.00
N LYS A 504 -12.11 1.22 -12.99
CA LYS A 504 -11.73 0.19 -11.99
C LYS A 504 -12.39 0.36 -10.62
N TYR A 505 -12.94 1.52 -10.30
CA TYR A 505 -13.34 1.86 -8.93
C TYR A 505 -14.85 1.75 -8.74
N ARG A 506 -15.29 1.55 -7.48
CA ARG A 506 -16.73 1.47 -7.16
C ARG A 506 -17.43 2.77 -7.57
N LYS A 507 -18.67 2.65 -8.05
CA LYS A 507 -19.44 3.78 -8.60
C LYS A 507 -20.07 4.66 -7.51
N ASP A 508 -20.28 4.10 -6.33
CA ASP A 508 -20.80 4.82 -5.18
C ASP A 508 -19.66 5.55 -4.46
N ALA A 509 -19.85 6.84 -4.22
CA ALA A 509 -18.94 7.61 -3.39
C ALA A 509 -19.03 7.09 -1.94
N ASP A 510 -17.89 6.96 -1.25
CA ASP A 510 -17.78 6.64 0.17
C ASP A 510 -17.38 7.91 0.97
N PRO A 511 -18.26 8.93 1.05
CA PRO A 511 -17.92 10.22 1.63
C PRO A 511 -17.63 10.11 3.13
N ALA A 512 -16.85 11.07 3.64
CA ALA A 512 -16.59 11.18 5.06
C ALA A 512 -17.86 11.15 5.93
N ILE A 513 -17.81 10.39 7.01
CA ILE A 513 -18.93 10.15 7.95
C ILE A 513 -18.76 11.08 9.15
N ASP A 514 -19.76 11.92 9.44
CA ASP A 514 -19.79 12.73 10.67
C ASP A 514 -20.13 11.85 11.88
N ILE A 515 -19.18 11.75 12.82
CA ILE A 515 -19.35 10.92 14.03
C ILE A 515 -19.64 11.73 15.30
N ARG A 516 -19.86 13.05 15.19
CA ARG A 516 -20.15 13.87 16.37
C ARG A 516 -21.37 13.30 17.12
N PRO A 517 -21.32 13.20 18.46
CA PRO A 517 -22.46 12.78 19.25
C PRO A 517 -23.70 13.61 18.90
N LYS A 518 -24.85 12.96 18.73
CA LYS A 518 -26.12 13.65 18.51
C LYS A 518 -26.42 14.48 19.76
N LYS A 519 -26.50 15.81 19.59
CA LYS A 519 -26.83 16.75 20.66
C LYS A 519 -28.23 16.54 21.21
#